data_AF-A0A7R9MLI7-F1
#
_entry.id   AF-A0A7R9MLI7-F1
#
_cell.length_a   1.000
_cell.length_b   1.000
_cell.length_c   1.000
_cell.angle_alpha   90.00
_cell.angle_beta   90.00
_cell.angle_gamma   90.00
#
_symmetry.space_group_name_H-M   'P 1'
#
loop_
_entity.id
_entity.type
_entity.pdbx_description
1 polymer ?
#
loop_
_entity_poly.entity_id
_entity_poly.type
_entity_poly.pdbx_seq_one_letter_code
_entity_poly.pdbx_strand_id
1 'polypeptide(L)' 'MGFEIERFTSEVDDNLICEICHKVYENPKSLSSCEHTFCFGCIEKIVINENLCPLD' A
#
# COMPACT_ATOMS: atom_id res chain seq x y z
N MET A 1 -0.49 -9.33 -0.90
CA MET A 1 -1.26 -8.18 -1.40
C MET A 1 -0.24 -7.21 -1.95
N GLY A 2 -0.49 -6.66 -3.13
CA GLY A 2 0.52 -5.98 -3.93
C GLY A 2 1.08 -6.88 -5.03
N PHE A 3 1.51 -6.30 -6.14
CA PHE A 3 2.17 -7.01 -7.23
C PHE A 3 3.67 -7.13 -6.97
N GLU A 4 4.26 -8.31 -7.25
CA GLU A 4 5.72 -8.47 -7.18
C GLU A 4 6.40 -7.52 -8.17
N ILE A 5 7.44 -6.82 -7.70
CA ILE A 5 8.24 -5.88 -8.50
C ILE A 5 8.84 -6.61 -9.72
N GLU A 6 9.19 -7.88 -9.57
CA GLU A 6 9.72 -8.75 -10.63
C GLU A 6 8.75 -8.94 -11.83
N ARG A 7 7.46 -8.61 -11.69
CA ARG A 7 6.50 -8.70 -12.80
C ARG A 7 6.65 -7.56 -13.81
N PHE A 8 7.35 -6.49 -13.45
CA PHE A 8 7.50 -5.31 -14.28
C PHE A 8 8.81 -5.38 -15.07
N THR A 9 8.75 -5.04 -16.36
CA THR A 9 9.92 -5.06 -17.24
C THR A 9 10.82 -3.84 -17.09
N SER A 10 10.35 -2.83 -16.37
CA SER A 10 11.04 -1.56 -16.10
C SER A 10 11.19 -1.38 -14.61
N GLU A 11 12.14 -0.52 -14.22
CA GLU A 11 12.30 -0.10 -12.83
C GLU A 11 10.98 0.48 -12.33
N VAL A 12 10.50 -0.06 -11.20
CA VAL A 12 9.30 0.44 -10.55
C VAL A 12 9.73 1.56 -9.64
N ASP A 13 9.11 2.72 -9.81
CA ASP A 13 9.32 3.88 -8.96
C ASP A 13 8.93 3.54 -7.51
N ASP A 14 9.79 3.85 -6.55
CA ASP A 14 9.56 3.60 -5.13
C ASP A 14 8.27 4.28 -4.61
N ASN A 15 7.82 5.37 -5.23
CA ASN A 15 6.55 6.03 -4.89
C ASN A 15 5.30 5.18 -5.25
N LEU A 16 5.47 4.09 -6.01
CA LEU A 16 4.41 3.14 -6.35
C LEU A 16 4.45 1.88 -5.47
N ILE A 17 5.33 1.86 -4.46
CA ILE A 17 5.51 0.75 -3.54
C ILE A 17 4.69 1.00 -2.27
N CYS A 18 3.99 -0.04 -1.83
CA CYS A 18 3.25 -0.01 -0.59
C CYS A 18 4.18 -0.25 0.60
N GLU A 19 4.25 0.72 1.51
CA GLU A 19 5.05 0.67 2.75
C GLU A 19 4.68 -0.48 3.71
N ILE A 20 3.51 -1.12 3.53
CA ILE A 20 3.10 -2.25 4.38
C ILE A 20 3.64 -3.59 3.85
N CYS A 21 3.56 -3.81 2.54
CA CYS A 21 3.90 -5.09 1.93
C CYS A 21 5.18 -5.04 1.08
N HIS A 22 5.80 -3.86 0.93
CA HIS A 22 6.97 -3.58 0.10
C HIS A 22 6.85 -4.11 -1.32
N LYS A 23 5.63 -4.02 -1.87
CA LYS A 23 5.26 -4.47 -3.22
C LYS A 23 4.53 -3.36 -3.94
N VAL A 24 4.46 -3.45 -5.26
CA VAL A 24 3.76 -2.45 -6.07
C VAL A 24 2.28 -2.43 -5.68
N TYR A 25 1.69 -1.24 -5.60
CA TYR A 25 0.29 -1.09 -5.20
C TYR A 25 -0.66 -1.97 -6.01
N GLU A 26 -1.47 -2.75 -5.29
CA GLU A 26 -2.58 -3.53 -5.84
C GLU A 26 -3.88 -2.95 -5.29
N ASN A 27 -4.68 -2.35 -6.17
CA ASN A 27 -5.87 -1.55 -5.84
C ASN A 27 -5.55 -0.52 -4.74
N PRO A 28 -4.73 0.52 -5.03
CA PRO A 28 -4.36 1.51 -4.04
C PRO A 28 -5.59 2.22 -3.46
N LYS A 29 -5.58 2.44 -2.15
CA LYS A 29 -6.57 3.24 -1.44
C LYS A 29 -5.83 4.28 -0.60
N SER A 30 -6.15 5.55 -0.84
CA SER A 30 -5.72 6.65 0.02
C SER A 30 -6.65 6.74 1.22
N LEU A 31 -6.07 7.01 2.39
CA LEU A 31 -6.84 7.27 3.59
C LEU A 31 -7.35 8.71 3.56
N SER A 32 -8.62 8.94 3.88
CA SER A 32 -9.14 10.31 3.94
C SER A 32 -8.57 11.11 5.10
N SER A 33 -8.00 10.44 6.10
CA SER A 33 -7.47 11.04 7.33
C SER A 33 -5.97 11.35 7.26
N CYS A 34 -5.23 10.82 6.30
CA CYS A 34 -3.78 11.02 6.14
C CYS A 34 -3.38 10.92 4.66
N GLU A 35 -2.30 11.57 4.24
CA GLU A 35 -1.82 11.55 2.83
C GLU A 35 -1.12 10.23 2.44
N HIS A 36 -1.41 9.13 3.13
CA HIS A 36 -0.79 7.83 2.86
C HIS A 36 -1.68 6.94 1.98
N THR A 37 -1.03 6.27 1.04
CA THR A 37 -1.67 5.32 0.11
C THR A 37 -1.14 3.91 0.34
N PHE A 38 -2.04 2.94 0.34
CA PHE A 38 -1.73 1.53 0.60
C PHE A 38 -2.51 0.60 -0.32
N CYS A 39 -2.08 -0.64 -0.49
CA CYS A 39 -2.90 -1.67 -1.15
C CYS A 39 -4.21 -1.87 -0.38
N PHE A 40 -5.33 -2.03 -1.08
CA PHE A 40 -6.65 -2.26 -0.47
C PHE A 40 -6.62 -3.39 0.58
N GLY A 41 -6.03 -4.53 0.24
CA GLY A 41 -5.94 -5.66 1.16
C GLY A 41 -4.99 -5.43 2.35
N CYS A 42 -4.00 -4.56 2.20
CA CYS A 42 -3.11 -4.19 3.30
C CYS A 42 -3.84 -3.28 4.28
N ILE A 43 -4.54 -2.27 3.78
CA ILE A 43 -5.26 -1.33 4.64
C ILE A 43 -6.51 -1.95 5.28
N GLU A 44 -7.22 -2.83 4.58
CA GLU A 44 -8.36 -3.55 5.18
C GLU A 44 -7.94 -4.33 6.43
N LYS A 45 -6.80 -5.03 6.38
CA LYS A 45 -6.29 -5.77 7.55
C LYS A 45 -5.95 -4.88 8.73
N ILE A 46 -5.47 -3.67 8.48
CA ILE A 46 -5.03 -2.74 9.52
C ILE A 46 -6.21 -1.96 10.10
N VAL A 47 -7.07 -1.39 9.25
CA VAL A 47 -8.24 -0.59 9.68
C VAL A 47 -9.24 -1.44 10.46
N ILE A 48 -9.34 -2.75 10.17
CA ILE A 48 -10.15 -3.67 10.98
C ILE A 48 -9.60 -3.79 12.41
N ASN A 49 -8.30 -3.60 12.61
CA ASN A 49 -7.65 -3.81 13.90
C ASN A 49 -7.49 -2.51 14.69
N GLU A 50 -7.11 -1.40 14.04
CA GLU A 50 -6.96 -0.07 14.65
C GLU A 50 -7.50 1.00 13.69
N ASN A 51 -8.37 1.91 14.17
CA ASN A 51 -8.91 3.03 13.37
C ASN A 51 -7.87 4.15 13.15
N LEU A 52 -6.60 3.78 12.96
CA LEU A 52 -5.47 4.71 12.84
C LEU A 52 -4.62 4.38 11.61
N CYS A 53 -4.00 5.40 11.01
CA CYS A 53 -3.02 5.17 9.95
C CYS A 53 -1.79 4.47 10.55
N PRO A 54 -1.29 3.36 9.97
CA PRO A 54 -0.16 2.60 10.52
C PRO A 54 1.21 3.30 10.38
N LEU A 55 1.25 4.43 9.67
CA LEU A 55 2.44 5.25 9.44
C LEU A 55 2.44 6.54 10.30
N ASP A 56 1.44 6.72 11.18
CA ASP A 56 1.42 7.81 12.16
C ASP A 56 2.28 7.47 13.39
#